data_AF-A0A7V2LKP5-F1
#
_entry.id   AF-A0A7V2LKP5-F1
#
_cell.length_a   1.000
_cell.length_b   1.000
_cell.length_c   1.000
_cell.angle_alpha   90.00
_cell.angle_beta   90.00
_cell.angle_gamma   90.00
#
_symmetry.space_group_name_H-M   'P 1'
#
loop_
_entity.id
_entity.type
_entity.pdbx_description
1 polymer ?
#
loop_
_entity_poly.entity_id
_entity_poly.type
_entity_poly.pdbx_seq_one_letter_code
_entity_poly.pdbx_strand_id
1 'polypeptide(L)'
;MSRTAKERRNRRGSRRRNRNEIPLLSVPFRQLRNRLAPLEVISAEQVEQIHEASMQILEDVGLRWLDEEALDLWEKAGAKIDRSQKHAWLDRGLVMELVAKAPASFTWRARNPAHDIIIGGDSINFFGHSGMVYVSDLDAGRRTGTFQDFEKLLKLQQMSNVL
;
A
#
# COMPACT_ATOMS: atom_id res chain seq x y z
N MET A 1 -19.71 20.39 51.61
CA MET A 1 -20.49 21.23 50.68
C MET A 1 -21.12 20.34 49.60
N SER A 2 -22.44 20.19 49.61
CA SER A 2 -23.19 19.32 48.68
C SER A 2 -23.33 20.00 47.31
N ARG A 3 -22.85 19.35 46.26
CA ARG A 3 -22.94 19.86 44.87
C ARG A 3 -24.37 19.76 44.35
N THR A 4 -24.83 20.78 43.62
CA THR A 4 -26.22 20.90 43.16
C THR A 4 -26.55 19.86 42.07
N ALA A 5 -27.83 19.46 41.99
CA ALA A 5 -28.31 18.48 41.01
C ALA A 5 -28.02 18.89 39.54
N LYS A 6 -27.97 20.20 39.28
CA LYS A 6 -27.62 20.80 37.97
C LYS A 6 -26.15 20.53 37.59
N GLU A 7 -25.23 20.64 38.54
CA GLU A 7 -23.80 20.32 38.33
C GLU A 7 -23.57 18.82 38.09
N ARG A 8 -24.30 17.96 38.80
CA ARG A 8 -24.28 16.50 38.57
C ARG A 8 -24.84 16.12 37.19
N ARG A 9 -25.89 16.79 36.71
CA ARG A 9 -26.48 16.60 35.37
C ARG A 9 -25.56 17.07 34.25
N ASN A 10 -24.91 18.23 34.40
CA ASN A 10 -23.92 18.73 33.43
C ASN A 10 -22.68 17.83 33.34
N ARG A 11 -22.18 17.29 34.47
CA ARG A 11 -21.06 16.33 34.45
C ARG A 11 -21.41 14.98 33.82
N ARG A 12 -22.65 14.50 33.99
CA ARG A 12 -23.12 13.30 33.28
C ARG A 12 -23.26 13.55 31.78
N GLY A 13 -23.74 14.73 31.37
CA GLY A 13 -23.79 15.14 29.96
C GLY A 13 -22.41 15.28 29.31
N SER A 14 -21.46 15.91 30.01
CA SER A 14 -20.06 16.06 29.57
C SER A 14 -19.33 14.70 29.49
N ARG A 15 -19.50 13.81 30.47
CA ARG A 15 -18.96 12.44 30.41
C ARG A 15 -19.57 11.58 29.29
N ARG A 16 -20.83 11.83 28.93
CA ARG A 16 -21.51 11.14 27.82
C ARG A 16 -21.03 11.66 26.46
N ARG A 17 -20.71 12.97 26.36
CA ARG A 17 -20.09 13.60 25.18
C ARG A 17 -18.69 13.04 24.91
N ASN A 18 -17.84 12.91 25.94
CA ASN A 18 -16.52 12.30 25.83
C ASN A 18 -16.51 10.81 25.46
N ARG A 19 -17.65 10.10 25.54
CA ARG A 19 -17.72 8.66 25.23
C ARG A 19 -17.95 8.38 23.75
N ASN A 20 -18.37 9.38 22.98
CA ASN A 20 -18.62 9.28 21.53
C ASN A 20 -17.49 9.88 20.69
N GLU A 21 -16.49 10.52 21.29
CA GLU A 21 -15.30 10.95 20.59
C GLU A 21 -14.36 9.75 20.46
N ILE A 22 -14.17 9.29 19.22
CA ILE A 22 -13.14 8.30 18.91
C ILE A 22 -11.82 9.06 18.87
N PRO A 23 -10.89 8.86 19.83
CA PRO A 23 -9.68 9.68 19.90
C PRO A 23 -8.85 9.64 18.62
N LEU A 24 -8.88 8.52 17.90
CA LEU A 24 -8.20 8.36 16.61
C LEU A 24 -8.69 9.35 15.53
N LEU A 25 -9.98 9.73 15.57
CA LEU A 25 -10.57 10.67 14.62
C LEU A 25 -10.21 12.13 14.94
N SER A 26 -9.71 12.41 16.14
CA SER A 26 -9.30 13.77 16.54
C SER A 26 -7.87 14.15 16.10
N VAL A 27 -7.10 13.19 15.61
CA VAL A 27 -5.73 13.43 15.11
C VAL A 27 -5.82 13.96 13.68
N PRO A 28 -5.12 15.04 13.29
CA PRO A 28 -5.13 15.50 11.91
C PRO A 28 -4.50 14.45 10.99
N PHE A 29 -4.99 14.35 9.76
CA PHE A 29 -4.36 13.54 8.73
C PHE A 29 -2.89 13.92 8.56
N ARG A 30 -2.02 12.91 8.51
CA ARG A 30 -0.60 13.10 8.24
C ARG A 30 0.01 11.81 7.70
N GLN A 31 0.76 11.95 6.61
CA GLN A 31 1.64 10.88 6.13
C GLN A 31 2.76 10.60 7.15
N LEU A 32 2.90 9.33 7.54
CA LEU A 32 3.95 8.91 8.46
C LEU A 32 5.30 8.87 7.77
N ARG A 33 6.35 9.16 8.53
CA ARG A 33 7.75 9.11 8.09
C ARG A 33 8.55 8.25 9.05
N ASN A 34 9.32 7.30 8.53
CA ASN A 34 10.24 6.51 9.32
C ASN A 34 11.48 7.34 9.65
N ARG A 35 11.67 7.70 10.92
CA ARG A 35 12.83 8.48 11.37
C ARG A 35 14.06 7.62 11.64
N LEU A 36 13.91 6.31 11.66
CA LEU A 36 14.99 5.37 11.90
C LEU A 36 15.61 4.96 10.56
N ALA A 37 16.89 4.65 10.58
CA ALA A 37 17.52 3.97 9.46
C ALA A 37 16.82 2.62 9.21
N PRO A 38 16.69 2.18 7.94
CA PRO A 38 16.24 0.84 7.63
C PRO A 38 17.07 -0.21 8.37
N LEU A 39 16.42 -1.26 8.85
CA LEU A 39 17.13 -2.38 9.48
C LEU A 39 17.80 -3.22 8.39
N GLU A 40 19.12 -3.29 8.42
CA GLU A 40 19.92 -4.14 7.52
C GLU A 40 20.02 -5.55 8.09
N VAL A 41 19.12 -6.43 7.64
CA VAL A 41 19.04 -7.83 8.11
C VAL A 41 20.06 -8.73 7.40
N ILE A 42 20.52 -8.33 6.21
CA ILE A 42 21.51 -9.05 5.38
C ILE A 42 22.65 -8.10 5.00
N SER A 43 23.85 -8.65 4.78
CA SER A 43 25.03 -7.86 4.42
C SER A 43 24.96 -7.35 2.98
N ALA A 44 25.79 -6.36 2.64
CA ALA A 44 25.88 -5.82 1.28
C ALA A 44 26.25 -6.91 0.25
N GLU A 45 27.13 -7.84 0.62
CA GLU A 45 27.52 -8.96 -0.24
C GLU A 45 26.34 -9.92 -0.48
N GLN A 46 25.48 -10.13 0.51
CA GLN A 46 24.28 -10.95 0.35
C GLN A 46 23.23 -10.28 -0.54
N VAL A 47 23.11 -8.95 -0.46
CA VAL A 47 22.27 -8.18 -1.40
C VAL A 47 22.78 -8.36 -2.84
N GLU A 48 24.09 -8.24 -3.04
CA GLU A 48 24.70 -8.42 -4.37
C GLU A 48 24.50 -9.85 -4.91
N GLN A 49 24.62 -10.86 -4.05
CA GLN A 49 24.33 -12.25 -4.44
C GLN A 49 22.88 -12.44 -4.91
N ILE A 50 21.91 -11.81 -4.22
CA ILE A 50 20.49 -11.84 -4.64
C ILE A 50 20.31 -11.10 -5.96
N HIS A 51 20.99 -9.97 -6.15
CA HIS A 51 20.95 -9.20 -7.39
C HIS A 51 21.45 -10.04 -8.57
N GLU A 52 22.65 -10.61 -8.47
CA GLU A 52 23.24 -11.44 -9.52
C GLU A 52 22.40 -12.68 -9.83
N ALA A 53 21.89 -13.36 -8.81
CA ALA A 53 20.99 -14.50 -9.00
C ALA A 53 19.68 -14.09 -9.70
N SER A 54 19.14 -12.91 -9.39
CA SER A 54 17.95 -12.38 -10.05
C SER A 54 18.22 -12.07 -11.52
N MET A 55 19.39 -11.50 -11.84
CA MET A 55 19.80 -11.23 -13.24
C MET A 55 19.96 -12.54 -14.03
N GLN A 56 20.63 -13.55 -13.46
CA GLN A 56 20.75 -14.86 -14.09
C GLN A 56 19.39 -15.50 -14.40
N ILE A 57 18.41 -15.39 -13.49
CA ILE A 57 17.05 -15.88 -13.75
C ILE A 57 16.44 -15.14 -14.95
N LEU A 58 16.54 -13.81 -15.01
CA LEU A 58 15.96 -13.03 -16.12
C LEU A 58 16.65 -13.31 -17.46
N GLU A 59 17.96 -13.51 -17.46
CA GLU A 59 18.79 -13.72 -18.66
C GLU A 59 18.73 -15.15 -19.20
N ASP A 60 18.91 -16.15 -18.32
CA ASP A 60 19.07 -17.55 -18.71
C ASP A 60 17.75 -18.32 -18.65
N VAL A 61 16.97 -18.09 -17.60
CA VAL A 61 15.68 -18.77 -17.41
C VAL A 61 14.57 -18.04 -18.16
N GLY A 62 14.47 -16.71 -18.04
CA GLY A 62 13.43 -15.90 -18.66
C GLY A 62 12.08 -15.95 -17.93
N LEU A 63 11.08 -15.28 -18.50
CA LEU A 63 9.73 -15.17 -17.95
C LEU A 63 8.68 -15.44 -19.04
N ARG A 64 7.56 -16.04 -18.64
CA ARG A 64 6.40 -16.25 -19.52
C ARG A 64 5.41 -15.08 -19.42
N TRP A 65 5.09 -14.50 -20.57
CA TRP A 65 4.21 -13.34 -20.72
C TRP A 65 2.94 -13.74 -21.46
N LEU A 66 1.83 -13.88 -20.75
CA LEU A 66 0.59 -14.38 -21.36
C LEU A 66 -0.08 -13.37 -22.30
N ASP A 67 0.28 -12.10 -22.15
CA ASP A 67 -0.23 -10.97 -22.91
C ASP A 67 0.68 -10.67 -24.12
N GLU A 68 0.09 -10.52 -25.31
CA GLU A 68 0.83 -10.29 -26.55
C GLU A 68 1.40 -8.86 -26.62
N GLU A 69 0.69 -7.86 -26.08
CA GLU A 69 1.18 -6.48 -26.08
C GLU A 69 2.44 -6.36 -25.21
N ALA A 70 2.50 -7.05 -24.08
CA ALA A 70 3.71 -7.13 -23.27
C ALA A 70 4.89 -7.73 -24.06
N LEU A 71 4.68 -8.78 -24.86
CA LEU A 71 5.71 -9.36 -25.72
C LEU A 71 6.17 -8.35 -26.79
N ASP A 72 5.26 -7.61 -27.41
CA ASP A 72 5.59 -6.58 -28.40
C ASP A 72 6.46 -5.47 -27.79
N LEU A 73 6.13 -5.04 -26.56
CA LEU A 73 6.91 -4.04 -25.84
C LEU A 73 8.32 -4.55 -25.52
N TRP A 74 8.46 -5.81 -25.10
CA TRP A 74 9.76 -6.41 -24.82
C TRP A 74 10.61 -6.58 -26.08
N GLU A 75 10.02 -7.01 -27.19
CA GLU A 75 10.73 -7.16 -28.47
C GLU A 75 11.23 -5.80 -28.95
N LYS A 76 10.38 -4.76 -28.86
CA LYS A 76 10.75 -3.39 -29.19
C LYS A 76 11.84 -2.83 -28.27
N ALA A 77 11.87 -3.25 -27.01
CA ALA A 77 12.92 -2.89 -26.06
C ALA A 77 14.23 -3.67 -26.30
N GLY A 78 14.25 -4.65 -27.21
CA GLY A 78 15.44 -5.44 -27.57
C GLY A 78 15.59 -6.75 -26.80
N ALA A 79 14.55 -7.20 -26.07
CA ALA A 79 14.57 -8.49 -25.41
C ALA A 79 14.52 -9.64 -26.42
N LYS A 80 15.09 -10.79 -26.05
CA LYS A 80 14.97 -12.03 -26.82
C LYS A 80 13.61 -12.67 -26.51
N ILE A 81 12.86 -13.04 -27.55
CA ILE A 81 11.50 -13.59 -27.37
C ILE A 81 11.30 -14.89 -28.16
N ASP A 82 10.62 -15.84 -27.53
CA ASP A 82 9.95 -16.98 -28.17
C ASP A 82 8.44 -16.78 -28.06
N ARG A 83 7.82 -16.32 -29.15
CA ARG A 83 6.37 -16.08 -29.21
C ARG A 83 5.55 -17.36 -29.14
N SER A 84 6.09 -18.49 -29.59
CA SER A 84 5.38 -19.77 -29.56
C SER A 84 5.15 -20.26 -28.12
N GLN A 85 6.15 -20.03 -27.25
CA GLN A 85 6.08 -20.35 -25.82
C GLN A 85 5.66 -19.15 -24.96
N LYS A 86 5.40 -17.99 -25.60
CA LYS A 86 5.08 -16.73 -24.93
C LYS A 86 6.13 -16.33 -23.90
N HIS A 87 7.40 -16.42 -24.27
CA HIS A 87 8.51 -16.38 -23.35
C HIS A 87 9.52 -15.30 -23.74
N ALA A 88 10.03 -14.54 -22.77
CA ALA A 88 11.03 -13.51 -23.01
C ALA A 88 12.20 -13.63 -22.02
N TRP A 89 13.40 -13.40 -22.52
CA TRP A 89 14.64 -13.33 -21.74
C TRP A 89 15.14 -11.89 -21.77
N LEU A 90 15.46 -11.36 -20.59
CA LEU A 90 15.79 -9.95 -20.40
C LEU A 90 17.27 -9.84 -20.02
N ASP A 91 18.05 -9.21 -20.89
CA ASP A 91 19.45 -8.87 -20.63
C ASP A 91 19.58 -7.94 -19.42
N ARG A 92 20.59 -8.15 -18.55
CA ARG A 92 20.78 -7.31 -17.36
C ARG A 92 21.01 -5.84 -17.70
N GLY A 93 21.71 -5.54 -18.79
CA GLY A 93 21.94 -4.17 -19.25
C GLY A 93 20.63 -3.48 -19.59
N LEU A 94 19.75 -4.18 -20.34
CA LEU A 94 18.40 -3.71 -20.63
C LEU A 94 17.57 -3.49 -19.35
N VAL A 95 17.56 -4.47 -18.43
CA VAL A 95 16.81 -4.37 -17.17
C VAL A 95 17.30 -3.17 -16.36
N MET A 96 18.61 -3.02 -16.20
CA MET A 96 19.18 -1.93 -15.41
C MET A 96 18.97 -0.55 -16.05
N GLU A 97 19.00 -0.45 -17.39
CA GLU A 97 18.65 0.79 -18.10
C GLU A 97 17.19 1.18 -17.85
N LEU A 98 16.27 0.21 -17.89
CA LEU A 98 14.84 0.46 -17.66
C LEU A 98 14.55 0.80 -16.20
N VAL A 99 15.16 0.11 -15.25
CA VAL A 99 15.02 0.41 -13.80
C VAL A 99 15.55 1.81 -13.49
N ALA A 100 16.65 2.22 -14.11
CA ALA A 100 17.22 3.56 -13.91
C ALA A 100 16.28 4.70 -14.37
N LYS A 101 15.30 4.43 -15.25
CA LYS A 101 14.27 5.40 -15.67
C LYS A 101 13.15 5.56 -14.64
N ALA A 102 13.01 4.62 -13.70
CA ALA A 102 11.98 4.70 -12.68
C ALA A 102 12.31 5.80 -11.65
N PRO A 103 11.33 6.66 -11.28
CA PRO A 103 11.58 7.69 -10.29
C PRO A 103 11.74 7.06 -8.89
N ALA A 104 12.76 7.49 -8.14
CA ALA A 104 12.98 7.05 -6.77
C ALA A 104 11.86 7.47 -5.80
N SER A 105 11.11 8.53 -6.13
CA SER A 105 9.90 8.94 -5.42
C SER A 105 8.96 9.73 -6.32
N PHE A 106 7.66 9.70 -6.02
CA PHE A 106 6.66 10.49 -6.72
C PHE A 106 5.48 10.84 -5.81
N THR A 107 4.71 11.87 -6.19
CA THR A 107 3.47 12.23 -5.48
C THR A 107 2.30 11.44 -6.05
N TRP A 108 1.65 10.65 -5.22
CA TRP A 108 0.36 10.07 -5.54
C TRP A 108 -0.75 11.04 -5.13
N ARG A 109 -1.40 11.62 -6.14
CA ARG A 109 -2.39 12.68 -5.94
C ARG A 109 -3.78 12.13 -5.62
N ALA A 110 -4.40 12.67 -4.59
CA ALA A 110 -5.77 12.40 -4.20
C ALA A 110 -6.73 13.41 -4.84
N ARG A 111 -8.03 13.10 -4.82
CA ARG A 111 -9.07 14.05 -5.25
C ARG A 111 -9.08 15.32 -4.40
N ASN A 112 -8.77 15.20 -3.11
CA ASN A 112 -8.50 16.31 -2.22
C ASN A 112 -6.97 16.43 -2.07
N PRO A 113 -6.33 17.49 -2.59
CA PRO A 113 -4.87 17.66 -2.52
C PRO A 113 -4.30 17.66 -1.10
N ALA A 114 -5.12 17.95 -0.07
CA ALA A 114 -4.70 17.83 1.32
C ALA A 114 -4.37 16.38 1.75
N HIS A 115 -4.76 15.39 0.95
CA HIS A 115 -4.46 13.97 1.13
C HIS A 115 -3.50 13.43 0.06
N ASP A 116 -2.79 14.29 -0.66
CA ASP A 116 -1.68 13.85 -1.51
C ASP A 116 -0.60 13.19 -0.64
N ILE A 117 -0.06 12.07 -1.10
CA ILE A 117 0.99 11.32 -0.40
C ILE A 117 2.21 11.11 -1.29
N ILE A 118 3.38 10.97 -0.66
CA ILE A 118 4.62 10.60 -1.36
C ILE A 118 4.82 9.09 -1.35
N ILE A 119 5.06 8.48 -2.51
CA ILE A 119 5.56 7.11 -2.62
C ILE A 119 7.09 7.16 -2.75
N GLY A 120 7.78 6.41 -1.89
CA GLY A 120 9.25 6.35 -1.83
C GLY A 120 9.86 7.13 -0.65
N GLY A 121 11.18 7.05 -0.56
CA GLY A 121 11.97 7.58 0.57
C GLY A 121 11.62 6.90 1.90
N ASP A 122 11.56 7.68 2.97
CA ASP A 122 11.17 7.26 4.31
C ASP A 122 9.64 7.37 4.56
N SER A 123 8.85 7.54 3.51
CA SER A 123 7.38 7.61 3.61
C SER A 123 6.78 6.25 3.95
N ILE A 124 5.94 6.20 4.99
CA ILE A 124 5.13 5.03 5.31
C ILE A 124 3.70 5.33 4.88
N ASN A 125 3.20 4.53 3.94
CA ASN A 125 1.84 4.62 3.43
C ASN A 125 1.07 3.36 3.80
N PHE A 126 -0.06 3.52 4.47
CA PHE A 126 -0.99 2.42 4.69
C PHE A 126 -2.07 2.47 3.62
N PHE A 127 -2.52 1.29 3.19
CA PHE A 127 -3.60 1.18 2.21
C PHE A 127 -4.67 0.23 2.71
N GLY A 128 -5.87 0.44 2.20
CA GLY A 128 -6.95 -0.51 2.33
C GLY A 128 -6.61 -1.87 1.70
N HIS A 129 -7.20 -2.92 2.25
CA HIS A 129 -7.15 -4.25 1.65
C HIS A 129 -7.87 -4.27 0.30
N SER A 130 -7.40 -5.11 -0.63
CA SER A 130 -8.02 -5.34 -1.93
C SER A 130 -8.13 -6.84 -2.22
N GLY A 131 -9.07 -7.25 -3.08
CA GLY A 131 -9.25 -8.64 -3.52
C GLY A 131 -9.98 -9.58 -2.55
N MET A 132 -10.51 -9.07 -1.44
CA MET A 132 -11.20 -9.90 -0.45
C MET A 132 -12.63 -10.24 -0.90
N VAL A 133 -12.95 -11.53 -1.00
CA VAL A 133 -14.29 -12.01 -1.40
C VAL A 133 -15.21 -12.33 -0.21
N TYR A 134 -14.64 -12.44 0.99
CA TYR A 134 -15.38 -12.66 2.23
C TYR A 134 -15.18 -11.48 3.19
N VAL A 135 -16.20 -11.18 3.97
CA VAL A 135 -16.19 -10.20 5.06
C VAL A 135 -16.56 -10.88 6.36
N SER A 136 -16.10 -10.34 7.49
CA SER A 136 -16.50 -10.78 8.83
C SER A 136 -16.87 -9.58 9.68
N ASP A 137 -17.96 -9.70 10.43
CA ASP A 137 -18.38 -8.72 11.44
C ASP A 137 -18.85 -9.43 12.72
N LEU A 138 -19.12 -8.66 13.78
CA LEU A 138 -19.51 -9.20 15.09
C LEU A 138 -20.95 -9.72 15.14
N ASP A 139 -21.80 -9.32 14.19
CA ASP A 139 -23.24 -9.59 14.21
C ASP A 139 -23.58 -10.83 13.37
N ALA A 140 -22.97 -10.96 12.19
CA ALA A 140 -23.26 -11.97 11.18
C ALA A 140 -22.10 -12.94 10.92
N GLY A 141 -20.95 -12.76 11.59
CA GLY A 141 -19.78 -13.61 11.39
C GLY A 141 -19.21 -13.52 9.98
N ARG A 142 -18.55 -14.58 9.51
CA ARG A 142 -17.92 -14.64 8.18
C ARG A 142 -18.94 -15.00 7.10
N ARG A 143 -18.96 -14.23 6.01
CA ARG A 143 -19.88 -14.39 4.88
C ARG A 143 -19.30 -13.81 3.59
N THR A 144 -19.90 -14.12 2.44
CA THR A 144 -19.54 -13.50 1.17
C THR A 144 -19.77 -11.99 1.24
N GLY A 145 -18.82 -11.22 0.72
CA GLY A 145 -18.89 -9.76 0.70
C GLY A 145 -19.96 -9.25 -0.27
N THR A 146 -20.63 -8.17 0.11
CA THR A 146 -21.56 -7.42 -0.73
C THR A 146 -20.99 -6.03 -1.05
N PHE A 147 -21.60 -5.34 -2.02
CA PHE A 147 -21.20 -3.94 -2.30
C PHE A 147 -21.42 -3.02 -1.09
N GLN A 148 -22.46 -3.27 -0.29
CA GLN A 148 -22.72 -2.52 0.95
C GLN A 148 -21.60 -2.72 1.98
N ASP A 149 -20.98 -3.90 2.03
CA ASP A 149 -19.83 -4.14 2.91
C ASP A 149 -18.60 -3.40 2.42
N PHE A 150 -18.37 -3.41 1.11
CA PHE A 150 -17.30 -2.65 0.50
C PHE A 150 -17.45 -1.15 0.80
N GLU A 151 -18.65 -0.59 0.65
CA GLU A 151 -18.93 0.80 0.99
C GLU A 151 -18.67 1.11 2.47
N LYS A 152 -19.09 0.23 3.39
CA LYS A 152 -18.80 0.37 4.82
C LYS A 152 -17.31 0.37 5.11
N LEU A 153 -16.54 -0.54 4.50
CA LEU A 153 -15.09 -0.63 4.67
C LEU A 153 -14.38 0.59 4.08
N LEU A 154 -14.81 1.08 2.92
CA LEU A 154 -14.30 2.34 2.34
C LEU A 154 -14.55 3.52 3.26
N LYS A 155 -15.75 3.62 3.86
CA LYS A 155 -16.07 4.66 4.84
C LYS A 155 -15.15 4.57 6.06
N LEU A 156 -14.90 3.36 6.57
CA LEU A 156 -13.99 3.14 7.70
C LEU A 156 -12.54 3.53 7.34
N GLN A 157 -12.07 3.19 6.14
CA GLN A 157 -10.75 3.59 5.64
C GLN A 157 -10.66 5.11 5.55
N GLN A 158 -11.63 5.77 4.92
CA GLN A 158 -11.66 7.23 4.75
C GLN A 158 -11.74 8.01 6.06
N MET A 159 -12.32 7.42 7.11
CA MET A 159 -12.38 8.02 8.45
C MET A 159 -11.04 7.95 9.19
N SER A 160 -10.13 7.04 8.80
CA SER A 160 -8.83 6.90 9.45
C SER A 160 -7.88 8.01 9.00
N ASN A 161 -7.31 8.75 9.95
CA ASN A 161 -6.35 9.84 9.66
C ASN A 161 -4.93 9.36 9.30
N VAL A 162 -4.73 8.06 9.21
CA VAL A 162 -3.46 7.42 8.81
C VAL A 162 -3.61 6.53 7.56
N LEU A 163 -4.82 6.41 7.02
CA LEU A 163 -5.14 5.66 5.79
C LEU A 163 -5.67 6.62 4.71
#